data_AF-A0AAX2KBB3-F1
#
_entry.id   AF-A0AAX2KBB3-F1
#
_cell.length_a   1.000
_cell.length_b   1.000
_cell.length_c   1.000
_cell.angle_alpha   90.00
_cell.angle_beta   90.00
_cell.angle_gamma   90.00
#
_symmetry.space_group_name_H-M   'P 1'
#
loop_
_entity.id
_entity.type
_entity.pdbx_description
1 polymer ?
#
loop_
_entity_poly.entity_id
_entity_poly.type
_entity_poly.pdbx_seq_one_letter_code
_entity_poly.pdbx_strand_id
1 'polypeptide(L)'
;MLIYVHGANDPESRLPAGLLDIGVSKRQIAVISKTDMPDADVAATRKLLLETGFEEPIFELNSHDPQSVQQLVDYLASLTKQEEAGEKTHHSE
;
A
#
# COMPACT_ATOMS: atom_id res chain seq x y z
N MET A 1 0.96 3.89 10.33
CA MET A 1 0.82 3.35 8.96
C MET A 1 0.06 4.33 8.07
N LEU A 2 0.42 4.39 6.78
CA LEU A 2 -0.29 5.11 5.71
C LEU A 2 -0.60 4.12 4.59
N ILE A 3 -1.82 4.12 4.07
CA ILE A 3 -2.21 3.32 2.90
C ILE A 3 -2.59 4.27 1.78
N TYR A 4 -1.87 4.21 0.67
CA TYR A 4 -2.14 4.98 -0.54
C TYR A 4 -2.84 4.08 -1.56
N VAL A 5 -3.98 4.52 -2.08
CA VAL A 5 -4.77 3.78 -3.07
C VAL A 5 -4.74 4.54 -4.40
N HIS A 6 -4.30 3.87 -5.45
CA HIS A 6 -4.25 4.37 -6.82
C HIS A 6 -5.15 3.54 -7.73
N GLY A 7 -5.77 4.14 -8.75
CA GLY A 7 -6.59 3.39 -9.71
C GLY A 7 -5.73 2.81 -10.82
N ALA A 8 -5.91 1.54 -11.18
CA ALA A 8 -5.20 0.93 -12.31
C ALA A 8 -5.51 1.61 -13.66
N ASN A 9 -6.62 2.35 -13.74
CA ASN A 9 -7.07 3.06 -14.93
C ASN A 9 -6.79 4.57 -14.88
N ASP A 10 -6.00 5.04 -13.90
CA ASP A 10 -5.61 6.44 -13.75
C ASP A 10 -4.12 6.57 -14.11
N PRO A 11 -3.76 7.20 -15.24
CA PRO A 11 -2.37 7.29 -15.67
C PRO A 11 -1.58 8.37 -14.91
N GLU A 12 -2.25 9.27 -14.18
CA GLU A 12 -1.61 10.38 -13.49
C GLU A 12 -1.48 10.13 -11.99
N SER A 13 -0.25 10.19 -11.47
CA SER A 13 -0.02 10.18 -10.03
C SER A 13 -0.53 11.48 -9.42
N ARG A 14 -1.67 11.41 -8.72
CA ARG A 14 -2.21 12.52 -7.92
C ARG A 14 -1.60 12.59 -6.52
N LEU A 15 -0.40 12.07 -6.36
CA LEU A 15 0.29 12.06 -5.07
C LEU A 15 0.67 13.50 -4.68
N PRO A 16 0.17 14.02 -3.55
CA PRO A 16 0.54 15.35 -3.09
C PRO A 16 2.04 15.44 -2.85
N ALA A 17 2.67 16.53 -3.32
CA ALA A 17 4.08 16.79 -3.07
C ALA A 17 4.36 16.70 -1.56
N GLY A 18 5.38 15.93 -1.19
CA GLY A 18 5.76 15.72 0.20
C GLY A 18 4.99 14.63 0.94
N LEU A 19 3.99 13.95 0.36
CA LEU A 19 3.24 12.91 1.08
C LEU A 19 4.17 11.82 1.65
N LEU A 20 5.18 11.41 0.89
CA LEU A 20 6.18 10.43 1.32
C LEU A 20 7.18 11.03 2.33
N ASP A 21 7.43 12.34 2.26
CA ASP A 21 8.36 13.08 3.12
C ASP A 21 7.81 13.36 4.53
N ILE A 22 6.49 13.50 4.67
CA ILE A 22 5.85 13.72 5.99
C ILE A 22 5.82 12.42 6.82
N GLY A 23 6.06 11.29 6.16
CA GLY A 23 5.88 9.94 6.70
C GLY A 23 7.17 9.13 6.88
N VAL A 24 8.35 9.75 6.99
CA VAL A 24 9.65 9.02 7.10
C VAL A 24 9.69 7.98 8.23
N SER A 25 8.86 8.15 9.26
CA SER A 25 8.72 7.22 10.40
C SER A 25 7.47 6.34 10.34
N LYS A 26 6.61 6.48 9.33
CA LYS A 26 5.39 5.67 9.15
C LYS A 26 5.58 4.71 7.99
N ARG A 27 5.28 3.44 8.19
CA ARG A 27 5.19 2.47 7.08
C ARG A 27 4.14 2.93 6.06
N GLN A 28 4.54 3.00 4.80
CA GLN A 28 3.73 3.43 3.66
C GLN A 28 3.44 2.19 2.81
N ILE A 29 2.17 1.93 2.53
CA ILE A 29 1.73 0.78 1.73
C ILE A 29 0.96 1.31 0.53
N ALA A 30 1.36 0.90 -0.66
CA ALA A 30 0.68 1.24 -1.89
C ALA A 30 -0.30 0.12 -2.32
N VAL A 31 -1.43 0.54 -2.87
CA VAL A 31 -2.51 -0.35 -3.31
C VAL A 31 -3.00 0.12 -4.67
N ILE A 32 -3.06 -0.78 -5.64
CA ILE A 32 -3.63 -0.59 -6.96
C ILE A 32 -5.05 -1.13 -6.94
N SER A 33 -6.04 -0.27 -7.12
CA SER A 33 -7.48 -0.59 -7.14
C SER A 33 -8.01 -0.64 -8.58
N LYS A 34 -9.25 -1.09 -8.76
CA LYS A 34 -9.93 -1.15 -10.08
C LYS A 34 -9.20 -2.02 -11.11
N THR A 35 -8.51 -3.05 -10.65
CA THR A 35 -7.80 -3.98 -11.55
C THR A 35 -8.76 -4.81 -12.41
N ASP A 36 -10.05 -4.81 -12.07
CA ASP A 36 -11.14 -5.40 -12.84
C ASP A 36 -11.58 -4.58 -14.07
N MET A 37 -11.18 -3.32 -14.19
CA MET A 37 -11.62 -2.49 -15.30
C MET A 37 -10.93 -2.88 -16.63
N PRO A 38 -11.63 -2.81 -17.77
CA PRO A 38 -11.08 -3.22 -19.07
C PRO A 38 -9.92 -2.32 -19.55
N ASP A 39 -9.85 -1.09 -19.05
CA ASP A 39 -8.79 -0.11 -19.28
C ASP A 39 -7.74 -0.10 -18.17
N ALA A 40 -7.76 -1.08 -17.25
CA ALA A 40 -6.78 -1.18 -16.19
C ALA A 40 -5.38 -1.50 -16.75
N ASP A 41 -4.41 -0.65 -16.43
CA ASP A 41 -2.99 -0.88 -16.65
C ASP A 41 -2.26 -1.02 -15.31
N VAL A 42 -2.35 -2.22 -14.75
CA VAL A 42 -1.73 -2.58 -13.47
C VAL A 42 -0.21 -2.46 -13.54
N ALA A 43 0.39 -2.83 -14.68
CA ALA A 43 1.84 -2.83 -14.86
C ALA A 43 2.39 -1.39 -14.90
N ALA A 44 1.75 -0.49 -15.66
CA ALA A 44 2.12 0.92 -15.69
C ALA A 44 1.88 1.57 -14.33
N THR A 45 0.77 1.26 -13.67
CA THR A 45 0.46 1.80 -12.34
C THR A 45 1.48 1.36 -11.30
N ARG A 46 1.87 0.07 -11.29
CA ARG A 46 2.92 -0.45 -10.40
C ARG A 46 4.24 0.28 -10.63
N LYS A 47 4.63 0.44 -11.90
CA LYS A 47 5.84 1.18 -12.26
C LYS A 47 5.79 2.64 -11.77
N LEU A 48 4.67 3.33 -11.98
CA LEU A 48 4.47 4.70 -11.53
C LEU A 48 4.63 4.83 -10.01
N LEU A 49 4.07 3.90 -9.23
CA LEU A 49 4.17 3.91 -7.77
C LEU A 49 5.61 3.68 -7.29
N LEU A 50 6.33 2.76 -7.92
CA LEU A 50 7.75 2.52 -7.64
C LEU A 50 8.61 3.75 -7.98
N GLU A 51 8.38 4.36 -9.14
CA GLU A 51 9.09 5.59 -9.56
C GLU A 51 8.77 6.79 -8.65
N THR A 52 7.59 6.80 -8.04
CA THR A 52 7.19 7.83 -7.07
C THR A 52 7.88 7.64 -5.71
N GLY A 53 8.41 6.44 -5.43
CA GLY A 53 9.14 6.14 -4.19
C GLY A 53 8.41 5.19 -3.23
N PHE A 54 7.31 4.54 -3.65
CA PHE A 54 6.75 3.43 -2.88
C PHE A 54 7.63 2.18 -2.99
N GLU A 55 7.65 1.37 -1.93
CA GLU A 55 8.35 0.10 -1.87
C GLU A 55 7.36 -1.07 -1.89
N GLU A 56 7.86 -2.26 -2.23
CA GLU A 56 7.08 -3.50 -2.12
C GLU A 56 6.83 -3.85 -0.63
N PRO A 57 5.68 -4.48 -0.30
CA PRO A 57 4.67 -4.99 -1.22
C PRO A 57 3.68 -3.92 -1.71
N ILE A 58 3.41 -3.91 -3.01
CA ILE A 58 2.30 -3.19 -3.65
C ILE A 58 1.18 -4.19 -3.96
N PHE A 59 0.03 -3.97 -3.33
CA PHE A 59 -1.14 -4.86 -3.45
C PHE A 59 -2.03 -4.47 -4.62
N GLU A 60 -2.64 -5.47 -5.24
CA GLU A 60 -3.63 -5.30 -6.30
C GLU A 60 -5.00 -5.69 -5.76
N LEU A 61 -5.99 -4.81 -5.90
CA LEU A 61 -7.36 -5.02 -5.43
C LEU A 61 -8.30 -5.06 -6.62
N ASN A 62 -8.95 -6.20 -6.74
CA ASN A 62 -10.04 -6.45 -7.66
C ASN A 62 -11.34 -6.52 -6.84
N SER A 63 -12.31 -5.66 -7.14
CA SER A 63 -13.57 -5.61 -6.38
C SER A 63 -14.44 -6.87 -6.52
N HIS A 64 -14.18 -7.68 -7.54
CA HIS A 64 -14.85 -8.95 -7.79
C HIS A 64 -14.09 -10.17 -7.25
N ASP A 65 -12.86 -10.01 -6.76
CA ASP A 65 -12.07 -11.08 -6.17
C ASP A 65 -11.79 -10.82 -4.67
N PRO A 66 -12.54 -11.48 -3.76
CA PRO A 66 -12.31 -11.38 -2.33
C PRO A 66 -10.90 -11.80 -1.88
N GLN A 67 -10.21 -12.66 -2.64
CA GLN A 67 -8.86 -13.10 -2.29
C GLN A 67 -7.84 -11.96 -2.44
N SER A 68 -8.02 -11.08 -3.43
CA SER A 68 -7.19 -9.89 -3.62
C SER A 68 -7.20 -8.98 -2.37
N VAL A 69 -8.37 -8.81 -1.76
CA VAL A 69 -8.54 -8.04 -0.52
C VAL A 69 -7.98 -8.79 0.68
N GLN A 70 -8.17 -10.12 0.75
CA GLN A 70 -7.70 -10.92 1.87
C GLN A 70 -6.17 -10.87 2.04
N GLN A 71 -5.41 -10.85 0.94
CA GLN A 71 -3.95 -10.71 1.00
C GLN A 71 -3.50 -9.42 1.69
N LEU A 72 -4.18 -8.30 1.40
CA LEU A 72 -3.92 -7.03 2.07
C LEU A 72 -4.30 -7.12 3.56
N VAL A 73 -5.45 -7.70 3.89
CA VAL A 73 -5.91 -7.89 5.28
C VAL A 73 -4.90 -8.71 6.09
N ASP A 74 -4.44 -9.84 5.55
CA ASP A 74 -3.49 -10.72 6.22
C ASP A 74 -2.14 -10.04 6.46
N TYR A 75 -1.66 -9.28 5.47
CA TYR A 75 -0.46 -8.48 5.61
C TYR A 75 -0.61 -7.42 6.71
N LEU A 76 -1.67 -6.62 6.68
CA LEU A 76 -1.94 -5.59 7.69
C LEU A 76 -2.05 -6.21 9.10
N ALA A 77 -2.73 -7.34 9.24
CA ALA A 77 -2.84 -8.06 10.51
C ALA A 77 -1.48 -8.58 11.02
N SER A 78 -0.59 -8.99 10.10
CA SER A 78 0.77 -9.40 10.46
C SER A 78 1.61 -8.23 10.98
N LEU A 79 1.42 -7.04 10.42
CA LEU A 79 2.14 -5.82 10.82
C LEU A 79 1.70 -5.36 12.21
N THR A 80 0.40 -5.35 12.50
CA THR A 80 -0.11 -4.99 13.83
C THR A 80 0.49 -5.87 14.92
N LYS A 81 0.61 -7.18 14.67
CA LYS A 81 1.24 -8.12 15.62
C LYS A 81 2.73 -7.81 15.86
N GLN A 82 3.45 -7.33 14.83
CA GLN A 82 4.85 -6.96 14.95
C GLN A 82 5.03 -5.65 15.74
N GLU A 83 4.16 -4.66 15.50
CA GLU A 83 4.15 -3.40 16.25
C GLU A 83 3.88 -3.66 17.75
N GLU A 84 2.88 -4.50 18.08
CA GLU A 84 2.56 -4.87 19.46
C GLU A 84 3.66 -5.68 20.16
N ALA A 85 4.42 -6.50 19.42
CA ALA A 85 5.52 -7.29 19.97
C ALA A 85 6.77 -6.44 20.25
N GLY A 86 7.03 -5.41 19.44
CA GLY A 86 8.13 -4.46 19.63
C GLY A 86 7.91 -3.50 20.81
N GLU A 87 6.65 -3.18 21.15
CA GLU A 87 6.35 -2.28 22.26
C GLU A 87 6.58 -2.92 23.64
N LYS A 88 6.54 -4.26 23.74
CA LYS A 88 6.75 -4.98 25.03
C LYS A 88 8.21 -5.11 25.46
N THR A 89 9.17 -4.65 24.66
CA THR A 89 10.61 -4.69 25.00
C THR A 89 11.15 -3.36 25.54
N HIS A 90 10.33 -2.30 25.62
CA HIS A 90 10.76 -0.95 26.02
C HIS A 90 10.21 -0.48 27.38
N HIS A 91 9.79 -1.39 28.25
CA HIS A 91 9.46 -1.07 29.64
C HIS A 91 10.26 -1.95 30.61
N SER A 92 11.52 -1.60 30.79
CA SER A 92 12.33 -2.01 31.94
C SER A 92 13.34 -0.91 32.20
N GLU A 93 12.97 0.03 33.05
CA GLU A 93 13.85 0.79 33.95
C GLU A 93 13.07 1.19 35.20
#